data_AF-A0A4U7JDW3-F1
#
_entry.id   AF-A0A4U7JDW3-F1
#
_cell.length_a   1.000
_cell.length_b   1.000
_cell.length_c   1.000
_cell.angle_alpha   90.00
_cell.angle_beta   90.00
_cell.angle_gamma   90.00
#
_symmetry.space_group_name_H-M   'P 1'
#
loop_
_entity.id
_entity.type
_entity.pdbx_description
1 polymer ?
#
loop_
_entity_poly.entity_id
_entity_poly.type
_entity_poly.pdbx_seq_one_letter_code
_entity_poly.pdbx_strand_id
1 'polypeptide(L)' 'MTKPKPDDRSDNVEKIQFNINHTIRNMEAADELIEKTDDKKMKRELEEKNDRRRVALNGMRKEIRDEARNQKK' A
#
# COMPACT_ATOMS: atom_id res chain seq x y z
N MET A 1 -17.53 -3.06 -35.74
CA MET A 1 -16.90 -3.82 -34.64
C MET A 1 -16.05 -2.85 -33.83
N THR A 2 -16.37 -2.60 -32.56
CA THR A 2 -15.60 -1.71 -31.70
C THR A 2 -14.40 -2.48 -31.16
N LYS A 3 -13.20 -2.15 -31.65
CA LYS A 3 -11.94 -2.64 -31.05
C LYS A 3 -11.89 -2.09 -29.62
N PRO A 4 -11.77 -2.91 -28.57
CA PRO A 4 -11.55 -2.40 -27.22
C PRO A 4 -10.31 -1.51 -27.22
N LYS A 5 -10.37 -0.37 -26.54
CA LYS A 5 -9.17 0.48 -26.36
C LYS A 5 -8.10 -0.36 -25.65
N PRO A 6 -6.81 -0.23 -26.02
CA PRO A 6 -5.74 -0.81 -25.23
C PRO A 6 -5.86 -0.27 -23.80
N ASP A 7 -5.79 -1.18 -22.82
CA ASP A 7 -5.82 -0.82 -21.41
C ASP A 7 -4.55 -0.02 -21.10
N ASP A 8 -4.71 1.27 -20.77
CA ASP A 8 -3.59 2.16 -20.49
C ASP A 8 -3.11 1.94 -19.06
N ARG A 9 -2.16 1.01 -18.92
CA ARG A 9 -1.55 0.64 -17.64
C ARG A 9 -0.29 1.45 -17.32
N SER A 10 -0.09 2.58 -18.01
CA SER A 10 1.09 3.42 -17.81
C SER A 10 1.13 4.04 -16.40
N ASP A 11 -0.04 4.35 -15.82
CA ASP A 11 -0.13 5.01 -14.51
C ASP A 11 -0.30 4.05 -13.31
N ASN A 12 -0.53 2.75 -13.56
CA ASN A 12 -0.75 1.76 -12.50
C ASN A 12 0.46 1.64 -11.57
N VAL A 13 1.68 1.61 -12.12
CA VAL A 13 2.92 1.52 -11.33
C VAL A 13 3.05 2.73 -10.40
N GLU A 14 2.77 3.94 -10.90
CA GLU A 14 2.84 5.17 -10.12
C GLU A 14 1.79 5.19 -9.00
N LYS A 15 0.55 4.82 -9.30
CA LYS A 15 -0.53 4.71 -8.31
C LYS A 15 -0.21 3.70 -7.21
N ILE A 16 0.30 2.51 -7.57
CA ILE A 16 0.66 1.49 -6.58
C ILE A 16 1.84 1.98 -5.73
N GLN A 17 2.86 2.60 -6.33
CA GLN A 17 3.99 3.16 -5.58
C GLN A 17 3.54 4.27 -4.62
N PHE A 18 2.64 5.14 -5.05
CA PHE A 18 2.05 6.19 -4.20
C PHE A 18 1.33 5.56 -3.00
N ASN A 19 0.49 4.55 -3.22
CA ASN A 19 -0.23 3.86 -2.16
C ASN A 19 0.70 3.12 -1.19
N ILE A 20 1.78 2.51 -1.69
CA ILE A 20 2.82 1.90 -0.86
C ILE A 20 3.45 2.95 0.06
N ASN A 21 3.90 4.08 -0.50
CA ASN A 21 4.53 5.15 0.26
C ASN A 21 3.59 5.72 1.32
N HIS A 22 2.33 5.97 0.96
CA HIS A 22 1.32 6.46 1.89
C HIS A 22 1.03 5.45 3.01
N THR A 23 0.96 4.15 2.68
CA THR A 23 0.74 3.10 3.67
C THR A 23 1.90 3.01 4.67
N ILE A 24 3.14 3.10 4.21
CA ILE A 24 4.33 3.09 5.06
C ILE A 24 4.31 4.30 6.03
N ARG A 25 4.09 5.51 5.51
CA ARG A 25 3.99 6.72 6.36
C ARG A 25 2.89 6.61 7.41
N ASN A 26 1.75 6.01 7.05
CA ASN A 26 0.65 5.78 8.00
C ASN A 26 0.97 4.72 9.05
N MET A 27 1.88 3.78 8.76
CA MET A 27 2.36 2.83 9.75
C MET A 27 3.32 3.51 10.72
N GLU A 28 4.30 4.25 10.21
CA GLU A 28 5.26 5.02 11.01
C GLU A 28 4.54 6.01 11.94
N ALA A 29 3.57 6.77 11.41
CA ALA A 29 2.76 7.69 12.22
C ALA A 29 1.93 6.96 13.29
N ALA A 30 1.47 5.74 13.02
CA ALA A 30 0.76 4.93 14.02
C ALA A 30 1.72 4.40 15.08
N ASP A 31 2.93 3.98 14.71
CA ASP A 31 3.97 3.52 15.64
C ASP A 31 4.39 4.67 16.58
N GLU A 32 4.59 5.88 16.06
CA GLU A 32 4.86 7.07 16.88
C GLU A 32 3.73 7.37 17.89
N LEU A 33 2.47 7.17 17.48
CA LEU A 33 1.32 7.37 18.37
C LEU A 33 1.26 6.28 19.46
N ILE A 34 1.61 5.03 19.13
CA ILE A 34 1.69 3.92 20.09
C ILE A 34 2.74 4.23 21.18
N GLU A 35 3.88 4.80 20.80
CA GLU A 35 4.94 5.18 21.73
C GLU A 35 4.51 6.31 22.68
N LYS A 36 3.72 7.26 22.19
CA LYS A 36 3.31 8.47 22.94
C LYS A 36 2.06 8.29 23.79
N THR A 37 1.20 7.32 23.47
CA THR A 37 -0.08 7.13 24.18
C THR A 37 0.06 6.20 25.39
N ASP A 38 -0.77 6.39 26.42
CA ASP A 38 -0.91 5.45 27.54
C ASP A 38 -2.17 4.57 27.42
N ASP A 39 -3.03 4.88 26.44
CA ASP A 39 -4.27 4.12 26.21
C ASP A 39 -3.97 2.76 25.57
N LYS A 40 -4.05 1.70 26.39
CA LYS A 40 -3.82 0.31 25.97
C LYS A 40 -4.76 -0.15 24.86
N LYS A 41 -6.01 0.32 24.84
CA LYS A 41 -6.97 -0.04 23.78
C LYS A 41 -6.53 0.58 22.46
N MET A 42 -6.18 1.87 22.49
CA MET A 42 -5.67 2.58 21.32
C MET A 42 -4.39 1.93 20.77
N LYS A 43 -3.44 1.53 21.64
CA LYS A 43 -2.23 0.80 21.21
C LYS A 43 -2.58 -0.45 20.43
N ARG A 44 -3.43 -1.32 20.99
CA ARG A 44 -3.82 -2.58 20.34
C ARG A 44 -4.49 -2.34 18.99
N GLU A 45 -5.38 -1.35 18.91
CA GLU A 45 -6.06 -1.01 17.65
C GLU A 45 -5.08 -0.52 16.57
N LEU A 46 -4.10 0.29 16.95
CA LEU A 46 -3.05 0.78 16.03
C LEU A 46 -2.12 -0.35 15.58
N GLU A 47 -1.71 -1.24 16.49
CA GLU A 47 -0.88 -2.42 16.20
C GLU A 47 -1.60 -3.36 15.21
N GLU A 48 -2.84 -3.76 15.52
CA GLU A 48 -3.65 -4.60 14.63
C GLU A 48 -3.85 -3.95 13.24
N LYS A 49 -3.99 -2.62 13.20
CA LYS A 49 -4.10 -1.88 11.93
C LYS A 49 -2.78 -1.91 11.15
N ASN A 50 -1.64 -1.79 11.83
CA ASN A 50 -0.32 -1.92 11.23
C ASN A 50 -0.06 -3.33 10.70
N ASP A 51 -0.51 -4.37 11.40
CA ASP A 51 -0.41 -5.75 10.92
C ASP A 51 -1.20 -5.97 9.62
N ARG A 52 -2.43 -5.46 9.54
CA ARG A 52 -3.20 -5.50 8.28
C ARG A 52 -2.53 -4.73 7.15
N ARG A 53 -1.91 -3.58 7.45
CA ARG A 53 -1.13 -2.80 6.48
C ARG A 53 0.10 -3.55 5.97
N ARG A 54 0.79 -4.34 6.82
CA ARG A 54 1.91 -5.22 6.39
C ARG A 54 1.45 -6.24 5.35
N VAL A 55 0.29 -6.87 5.57
CA VAL A 55 -0.29 -7.80 4.60
C VAL A 55 -0.66 -7.09 3.29
N ALA A 56 -1.30 -5.91 3.37
CA ALA A 56 -1.64 -5.12 2.19
C ALA A 56 -0.40 -4.69 1.40
N LEU A 57 0.68 -4.28 2.07
CA LEU A 57 1.96 -3.94 1.45
C LEU A 57 2.57 -5.10 0.69
N ASN A 58 2.47 -6.33 1.21
CA ASN A 58 2.96 -7.51 0.49
C ASN A 58 2.17 -7.74 -0.81
N GLY A 59 0.86 -7.50 -0.80
CA GLY A 59 0.01 -7.51 -2.01
C GLY A 59 0.45 -6.45 -3.02
N MET A 60 0.52 -5.18 -2.60
CA MET A 60 0.93 -4.07 -3.45
C MET A 60 2.35 -4.25 -4.03
N ARG A 61 3.29 -4.79 -3.25
CA ARG A 61 4.66 -5.10 -3.70
C ARG A 61 4.70 -6.24 -4.73
N LYS A 62 3.74 -7.16 -4.70
CA LYS A 62 3.60 -8.17 -5.75
C LYS A 62 3.03 -7.54 -7.01
N GLU A 63 1.95 -6.78 -6.87
CA GLU A 63 1.25 -6.12 -7.96
C GLU A 63 2.15 -5.16 -8.74
N ILE A 64 2.90 -4.28 -8.05
CA ILE A 64 3.81 -3.33 -8.71
C ILE A 64 4.91 -4.03 -9.51
N ARG A 65 5.37 -5.21 -9.07
CA ARG A 65 6.37 -6.00 -9.81
C ARG A 65 5.77 -6.59 -11.08
N ASP A 66 4.53 -7.05 -11.02
CA ASP A 66 3.83 -7.61 -12.17
C ASP A 66 3.48 -6.51 -13.19
N GLU A 67 3.03 -5.33 -12.72
CA GLU A 67 2.78 -4.16 -13.56
C GLU A 67 4.08 -3.62 -14.20
N ALA A 68 5.18 -3.52 -13.45
CA ALA A 68 6.47 -3.08 -13.99
C ALA A 68 7.05 -4.07 -15.04
N ARG A 69 6.76 -5.37 -14.92
CA ARG A 69 7.13 -6.37 -15.94
C ARG A 69 6.29 -6.22 -17.20
N ASN A 70 5.01 -5.89 -17.04
CA ASN A 70 4.08 -5.66 -18.14
C ASN A 70 4.41 -4.38 -18.93
N GLN A 71 4.93 -3.33 -18.27
CA GLN A 71 5.39 -2.10 -18.95
C GLN A 71 6.67 -2.28 -19.78
N LYS A 72 7.49 -3.30 -19.47
CA LYS A 72 8.74 -3.58 -20.20
C LYS A 72 8.57 -4.49 -21.43
N LYS A 73 7.34 -4.96 -21.70
CA LYS A 73 6.98 -5.78 -22.86
C LYS A 73 6.33 -4.93 -23.93
#